data_AF-A0A973UIP2-F1
#
_entry.id   AF-A0A973UIP2-F1
#
_cell.length_a   1.000
_cell.length_b   1.000
_cell.length_c   1.000
_cell.angle_alpha   90.00
_cell.angle_beta   90.00
_cell.angle_gamma   90.00
#
_symmetry.space_group_name_H-M   'P 1'
#
loop_
_entity.id
_entity.type
_entity.pdbx_description
1 polymer ?
#
loop_
_entity_poly.entity_id
_entity_poly.type
_entity_poly.pdbx_seq_one_letter_code
_entity_poly.pdbx_strand_id
1 'polypeptide(L)'
;MLTYRGAVSLQDVDGGIAPWRIPFQERHLFFPEGGVGRAAMPSGVRVAFRTDADRFAFKYAARPAPEMPGPPATAHVDVRVDGKPVISLPLVADGEIHTCRAEELPSGGSRLVELWLPGLNQFVLHGVEVPTGAEVGRDTQTAPRWLHYGSSESQGRGALSPTRNWTASVATELGLDLTSLAIGAGCYLQPLFATLIRDLPADLITCIVGMNIYGTRALNQFTYRPNLVGMIRIIRERHPSTPLVIASHHYSPWHDPLEGDGYLSLTEVREQTREVVELLRADGDENVHYVHGPSLAGPDTAHLYIEPWPLDPLHFNQEGHDLLAAAFRRKLVELVPDLARS
;
A
#
# COMPACT_ATOMS: atom_id res chain seq x y z
N MET A 1 -8.86 -23.71 2.03
CA MET A 1 -9.29 -22.84 0.91
C MET A 1 -8.83 -21.43 1.21
N LEU A 2 -7.74 -20.98 0.58
CA LEU A 2 -7.07 -19.72 0.93
C LEU A 2 -7.76 -18.54 0.24
N THR A 3 -7.83 -17.40 0.91
CA THR A 3 -8.31 -16.14 0.32
C THR A 3 -7.15 -15.14 0.28
N TYR A 4 -6.81 -14.66 -0.90
CA TYR A 4 -5.79 -13.62 -1.08
C TYR A 4 -6.48 -12.26 -1.09
N ARG A 5 -6.37 -11.53 0.01
CA ARG A 5 -6.95 -10.20 0.10
C ARG A 5 -5.90 -9.14 -0.21
N GLY A 6 -6.31 -8.06 -0.87
CA GLY A 6 -5.43 -6.99 -1.35
C GLY A 6 -4.68 -7.32 -2.65
N ALA A 7 -4.78 -8.54 -3.16
CA ALA A 7 -4.27 -8.91 -4.48
C ALA A 7 -5.30 -8.56 -5.58
N VAL A 8 -4.82 -8.00 -6.69
CA VAL A 8 -5.64 -7.71 -7.88
C VAL A 8 -5.74 -8.93 -8.79
N SER A 9 -4.66 -9.70 -8.90
CA SER A 9 -4.66 -10.96 -9.64
C SER A 9 -3.67 -11.95 -9.03
N LEU A 10 -3.79 -13.21 -9.44
CA LEU A 10 -2.94 -14.30 -8.99
C LEU A 10 -2.26 -14.92 -10.20
N GLN A 11 -0.99 -15.29 -10.04
CA GLN A 11 -0.21 -16.01 -11.04
C GLN A 11 0.19 -17.37 -10.47
N ASP A 12 -0.09 -18.45 -11.22
CA ASP A 12 0.49 -19.76 -10.97
C ASP A 12 1.98 -19.77 -11.32
N VAL A 13 2.82 -20.19 -10.38
CA VAL A 13 4.28 -20.29 -10.52
C VAL A 13 4.75 -21.59 -9.88
N ASP A 14 5.13 -22.57 -10.70
CA ASP A 14 5.73 -23.84 -10.26
C ASP A 14 4.98 -24.53 -9.09
N GLY A 15 3.65 -24.61 -9.21
CA GLY A 15 2.78 -25.22 -8.20
C GLY A 15 2.54 -24.35 -6.96
N GLY A 16 2.96 -23.09 -6.98
CA GLY A 16 2.61 -22.06 -6.00
C GLY A 16 1.86 -20.89 -6.64
N ILE A 17 1.41 -19.96 -5.79
CA ILE A 17 0.64 -18.77 -6.18
C ILE A 17 1.41 -17.51 -5.82
N ALA A 18 1.69 -16.68 -6.81
CA ALA A 18 2.24 -15.33 -6.66
C ALA A 18 1.10 -14.29 -6.74
N PRO A 19 0.82 -13.53 -5.67
CA PRO A 19 -0.14 -12.44 -5.74
C PRO A 19 0.44 -11.20 -6.42
N TRP A 20 -0.36 -10.56 -7.27
CA TRP A 20 -0.03 -9.34 -8.00
C TRP A 20 -0.95 -8.20 -7.59
N ARG A 21 -0.41 -6.98 -7.55
CA ARG A 21 -1.17 -5.74 -7.24
C ARG A 21 -1.66 -5.01 -8.49
N ILE A 22 -1.50 -5.62 -9.66
CA ILE A 22 -2.06 -5.22 -10.96
C ILE A 22 -2.56 -6.49 -11.70
N PRO A 23 -3.30 -6.39 -12.81
CA PRO A 23 -3.63 -7.54 -13.64
C PRO A 23 -2.36 -8.16 -14.25
N PHE A 24 -2.01 -9.37 -13.85
CA PHE A 24 -0.77 -10.04 -14.26
C PHE A 24 -0.66 -10.17 -15.79
N GLN A 25 -1.76 -10.49 -16.48
CA GLN A 25 -1.75 -10.66 -17.94
C GLN A 25 -1.44 -9.36 -18.69
N GLU A 26 -1.78 -8.21 -18.10
CA GLU A 26 -1.59 -6.88 -18.68
C GLU A 26 -0.40 -6.13 -18.07
N ARG A 27 0.42 -6.79 -17.24
CA ARG A 27 1.49 -6.17 -16.45
C ARG A 27 2.47 -5.31 -17.26
N HIS A 28 2.69 -5.65 -18.53
CA HIS A 28 3.58 -4.96 -19.45
C HIS A 28 3.02 -3.60 -19.93
N LEU A 29 1.72 -3.34 -19.74
CA LEU A 29 1.09 -2.06 -20.05
C LEU A 29 1.36 -1.02 -18.95
N PHE A 30 1.47 -1.47 -17.69
CA PHE A 30 1.56 -0.58 -16.52
C PHE A 30 2.96 0.03 -16.31
N PHE A 31 4.00 -0.72 -16.66
CA PHE A 31 5.39 -0.31 -16.43
C PHE A 31 6.27 -0.70 -17.61
N PRO A 32 7.31 0.11 -17.93
CA PRO A 32 8.38 -0.33 -18.81
C PRO A 32 9.11 -1.55 -18.25
N GLU A 33 9.86 -2.24 -19.10
CA GLU A 33 10.65 -3.42 -18.73
C GLU A 33 11.57 -3.10 -17.53
N GLY A 34 11.60 -3.99 -16.53
CA GLY A 34 12.28 -3.77 -15.24
C GLY A 34 11.41 -3.15 -14.13
N GLY A 35 10.36 -2.40 -14.45
CA GLY A 35 9.42 -1.84 -13.45
C GLY A 35 8.36 -2.84 -12.98
N VAL A 36 8.01 -3.79 -13.84
CA VAL A 36 6.96 -4.82 -13.62
C VAL A 36 7.17 -5.60 -12.33
N GLY A 37 8.42 -5.87 -11.95
CA GLY A 37 8.74 -6.68 -10.77
C GLY A 37 8.23 -6.09 -9.45
N ARG A 38 8.07 -4.76 -9.36
CA ARG A 38 7.56 -4.07 -8.16
C ARG A 38 6.07 -4.32 -7.93
N ALA A 39 5.31 -4.55 -9.01
CA ALA A 39 3.89 -4.85 -8.92
C ALA A 39 3.61 -6.29 -8.42
N ALA A 40 4.62 -7.17 -8.48
CA ALA A 40 4.60 -8.51 -7.90
C ALA A 40 5.08 -8.56 -6.44
N MET A 41 5.51 -7.43 -5.86
CA MET A 41 5.81 -7.34 -4.43
C MET A 41 4.48 -7.10 -3.69
N PRO A 42 4.05 -8.01 -2.80
CA PRO A 42 2.69 -8.07 -2.29
C PRO A 42 2.44 -7.14 -1.08
N SER A 43 2.89 -5.88 -1.18
CA SER A 43 2.63 -4.89 -0.11
C SER A 43 1.14 -4.69 0.14
N GLY A 44 0.71 -4.85 1.39
CA GLY A 44 -0.70 -4.80 1.80
C GLY A 44 -1.53 -6.04 1.45
N VAL A 45 -0.93 -7.05 0.81
CA VAL A 45 -1.60 -8.34 0.54
C VAL A 45 -1.48 -9.24 1.74
N ARG A 46 -2.54 -9.99 2.03
CA ARG A 46 -2.52 -11.04 3.03
C ARG A 46 -3.27 -12.29 2.59
N VAL A 47 -2.80 -13.44 3.07
CA VAL A 47 -3.45 -14.73 2.85
C VAL A 47 -4.26 -15.08 4.09
N ALA A 48 -5.56 -15.26 3.90
CA ALA A 48 -6.53 -15.46 4.96
C ALA A 48 -7.18 -16.85 4.87
N PHE A 49 -7.31 -17.51 6.02
CA PHE A 49 -8.02 -18.78 6.17
C PHE A 49 -8.51 -18.95 7.61
N ARG A 50 -9.54 -19.77 7.81
CA ARG A 50 -10.00 -20.13 9.15
C ARG A 50 -9.44 -21.47 9.57
N THR A 51 -9.09 -21.62 10.85
CA THR A 51 -8.71 -22.91 11.43
C THR A 51 -8.91 -22.93 12.93
N ASP A 52 -9.02 -24.11 13.55
CA ASP A 52 -8.91 -24.30 15.00
C ASP A 52 -7.48 -24.70 15.43
N ALA A 53 -6.58 -24.98 14.48
CA ALA A 53 -5.21 -25.43 14.72
C ALA A 53 -4.34 -24.39 15.45
N ASP A 54 -3.81 -24.75 16.62
CA ASP A 54 -2.83 -23.98 17.43
C ASP A 54 -1.46 -23.77 16.77
N ARG A 55 -1.23 -24.35 15.59
CA ARG A 55 -0.01 -24.21 14.80
C ARG A 55 -0.29 -24.43 13.32
N PHE A 56 0.53 -23.85 12.47
CA PHE A 56 0.57 -24.17 11.05
C PHE A 56 1.97 -23.98 10.48
N ALA A 57 2.24 -24.60 9.35
CA ALA A 57 3.41 -24.33 8.53
C ALA A 57 2.97 -23.77 7.18
N PHE A 58 3.84 -23.01 6.52
CA PHE A 58 3.63 -22.64 5.12
C PHE A 58 4.92 -22.76 4.32
N LYS A 59 4.75 -23.26 3.10
CA LYS A 59 5.83 -23.36 2.11
C LYS A 59 5.80 -22.14 1.21
N TYR A 60 6.93 -21.48 1.04
CA TYR A 60 7.02 -20.25 0.28
C TYR A 60 8.35 -20.14 -0.45
N ALA A 61 8.39 -19.32 -1.49
CA ALA A 61 9.61 -18.79 -2.07
C ALA A 61 9.54 -17.26 -2.05
N ALA A 62 10.63 -16.61 -1.64
CA ALA A 62 10.72 -15.15 -1.63
C ALA A 62 12.03 -14.72 -2.28
N ARG A 63 11.97 -13.76 -3.20
CA ARG A 63 13.19 -13.19 -3.80
C ARG A 63 13.80 -12.12 -2.91
N PRO A 64 15.11 -11.86 -3.00
CA PRO A 64 15.74 -10.74 -2.31
C PRO A 64 15.02 -9.43 -2.62
N ALA A 65 14.93 -8.55 -1.62
CA ALA A 65 14.47 -7.20 -1.87
C ALA A 65 15.50 -6.46 -2.75
N PRO A 66 15.09 -5.50 -3.59
CA PRO A 66 16.03 -4.68 -4.34
C PRO A 66 17.00 -3.96 -3.41
N GLU A 67 18.27 -3.88 -3.80
CA GLU A 67 19.24 -3.03 -3.11
C GLU A 67 18.83 -1.56 -3.26
N MET A 68 18.75 -0.85 -2.14
CA MET A 68 18.36 0.55 -2.09
C MET A 68 19.12 1.28 -0.97
N PRO A 69 19.41 2.59 -1.10
CA PRO A 69 19.99 3.41 -0.04
C PRO A 69 19.29 3.30 1.31
N GLY A 70 20.07 3.21 2.39
CA GLY A 70 19.54 3.04 3.76
C GLY A 70 19.66 1.61 4.29
N PRO A 71 19.05 1.31 5.44
CA PRO A 71 19.07 -0.03 6.02
C PRO A 71 18.46 -1.08 5.06
N PRO A 72 18.99 -2.32 5.07
CA PRO A 72 18.45 -3.39 4.25
C PRO A 72 17.05 -3.76 4.72
N ALA A 73 16.16 -4.05 3.77
CA ALA A 73 14.84 -4.59 4.08
C ALA A 73 14.98 -6.05 4.53
N THR A 74 14.30 -6.42 5.60
CA THR A 74 14.24 -7.79 6.09
C THR A 74 12.89 -8.40 5.73
N ALA A 75 12.90 -9.57 5.09
CA ALA A 75 11.69 -10.25 4.67
C ALA A 75 10.99 -10.88 5.88
N HIS A 76 9.72 -10.51 6.10
CA HIS A 76 8.90 -11.03 7.19
C HIS A 76 7.49 -11.36 6.69
N VAL A 77 6.84 -12.30 7.38
CA VAL A 77 5.38 -12.47 7.37
C VAL A 77 4.85 -12.17 8.76
N ASP A 78 3.91 -11.24 8.86
CA ASP A 78 3.20 -10.99 10.10
C ASP A 78 1.95 -11.87 10.16
N VAL A 79 1.81 -12.61 11.25
CA VAL A 79 0.65 -13.46 11.53
C VAL A 79 -0.28 -12.71 12.47
N ARG A 80 -1.53 -12.57 12.04
CA ARG A 80 -2.63 -12.08 12.88
C ARG A 80 -3.68 -13.16 13.07
N VAL A 81 -4.30 -13.15 14.24
CA VAL A 81 -5.39 -14.07 14.60
C VAL A 81 -6.56 -13.25 15.14
N ASP A 82 -7.72 -13.40 14.50
CA ASP A 82 -8.94 -12.60 14.77
C ASP A 82 -8.63 -11.10 14.89
N GLY A 83 -7.86 -10.59 13.94
CA GLY A 83 -7.48 -9.17 13.86
C GLY A 83 -6.42 -8.74 14.89
N LYS A 84 -5.85 -9.63 15.70
CA LYS A 84 -4.79 -9.29 16.67
C LYS A 84 -3.42 -9.78 16.20
N PRO A 85 -2.34 -8.99 16.36
CA PRO A 85 -0.99 -9.46 16.04
C PRO A 85 -0.59 -10.61 16.97
N VAL A 86 0.03 -11.66 16.41
CA VAL A 86 0.52 -12.82 17.18
C VAL A 86 2.03 -12.96 17.06
N ILE A 87 2.55 -13.04 15.84
CA ILE A 87 3.99 -13.25 15.60
C ILE A 87 4.42 -12.62 14.28
N SER A 88 5.65 -12.10 14.24
CA SER A 88 6.34 -11.73 13.00
C SER A 88 7.41 -12.77 12.72
N LEU A 89 7.30 -13.44 11.57
CA LEU A 89 8.16 -14.57 11.21
C LEU A 89 9.18 -14.09 10.17
N PRO A 90 10.50 -14.14 10.47
CA PRO A 90 11.52 -13.83 9.49
C PRO A 90 11.51 -14.88 8.39
N LEU A 91 11.79 -14.44 7.17
CA LEU A 91 11.89 -15.29 5.98
C LEU A 91 13.32 -15.30 5.45
N VAL A 92 13.75 -16.47 4.99
CA VAL A 92 14.84 -16.58 4.02
C VAL A 92 14.30 -16.13 2.66
N ALA A 93 15.00 -15.18 2.01
CA ALA A 93 14.58 -14.59 0.75
C ALA A 93 15.69 -14.69 -0.31
N ASP A 94 16.05 -15.92 -0.68
CA ASP A 94 17.06 -16.27 -1.68
C ASP A 94 16.46 -16.76 -3.02
N GLY A 95 15.13 -16.84 -3.11
CA GLY A 95 14.39 -17.34 -4.27
C GLY A 95 14.05 -18.83 -4.21
N GLU A 96 14.58 -19.57 -3.25
CA GLU A 96 14.34 -21.01 -3.08
C GLU A 96 13.07 -21.27 -2.26
N ILE A 97 12.57 -22.52 -2.29
CA ILE A 97 11.41 -22.93 -1.51
C ILE A 97 11.86 -23.26 -0.08
N HIS A 98 11.30 -22.52 0.88
CA HIS A 98 11.50 -22.70 2.32
C HIS A 98 10.19 -23.05 3.02
N THR A 99 10.29 -23.58 4.24
CA THR A 99 9.13 -23.81 5.13
C THR A 99 9.27 -22.94 6.37
N CYS A 100 8.26 -22.11 6.64
CA CYS A 100 8.15 -21.34 7.87
C CYS A 100 7.05 -21.94 8.76
N ARG A 101 7.20 -21.86 10.09
CA ARG A 101 6.27 -22.43 11.07
C ARG A 101 5.82 -21.37 12.05
N ALA A 102 4.51 -21.34 12.31
CA ALA A 102 3.90 -20.58 13.39
C ALA A 102 3.41 -21.58 14.45
N GLU A 103 3.96 -21.49 15.65
CA GLU A 103 3.60 -22.31 16.80
C GLU A 103 2.86 -21.46 17.83
N GLU A 104 2.22 -22.09 18.81
CA GLU A 104 1.61 -21.42 19.98
C GLU A 104 0.57 -20.33 19.62
N LEU A 105 -0.19 -20.54 18.54
CA LEU A 105 -1.30 -19.66 18.21
C LEU A 105 -2.39 -19.77 19.29
N PRO A 106 -3.16 -18.69 19.54
CA PRO A 106 -4.25 -18.70 20.50
C PRO A 106 -5.17 -19.91 20.30
N SER A 107 -5.24 -20.81 21.28
CA SER A 107 -6.07 -22.01 21.20
C SER A 107 -7.56 -21.68 21.40
N GLY A 108 -8.43 -22.53 20.87
CA GLY A 108 -9.89 -22.31 20.86
C GLY A 108 -10.52 -22.83 19.58
N GLY A 109 -11.80 -22.53 19.37
CA GLY A 109 -12.52 -22.90 18.15
C GLY A 109 -11.97 -22.22 16.88
N SER A 110 -12.72 -22.37 15.79
CA SER A 110 -12.37 -21.80 14.48
C SER A 110 -12.13 -20.28 14.56
N ARG A 111 -10.95 -19.83 14.17
CA ARG A 111 -10.50 -18.42 14.16
C ARG A 111 -9.94 -18.02 12.80
N LEU A 112 -9.96 -16.73 12.50
CA LEU A 112 -9.35 -16.21 11.28
C LEU A 112 -7.83 -16.05 11.48
N VAL A 113 -7.04 -16.66 10.61
CA VAL A 113 -5.60 -16.45 10.50
C VAL A 113 -5.32 -15.62 9.25
N GLU A 114 -4.52 -14.56 9.40
CA GLU A 114 -4.04 -13.73 8.30
C GLU A 114 -2.50 -13.74 8.25
N LEU A 115 -1.94 -14.08 7.09
CA LEU A 115 -0.51 -13.98 6.78
C LEU A 115 -0.28 -12.72 5.95
N TRP A 116 0.17 -11.64 6.58
CA TRP A 116 0.53 -10.40 5.89
C TRP A 116 1.90 -10.55 5.24
N LEU A 117 1.93 -10.44 3.91
CA LEU A 117 3.07 -10.81 3.07
C LEU A 117 4.15 -9.71 3.02
N PRO A 118 5.42 -10.06 2.73
CA PRO A 118 6.50 -9.08 2.67
C PRO A 118 6.30 -8.04 1.57
N GLY A 119 6.31 -6.75 1.91
CA GLY A 119 5.98 -5.67 0.96
C GLY A 119 7.04 -5.32 -0.09
N LEU A 120 8.27 -5.80 0.08
CA LEU A 120 9.43 -5.47 -0.75
C LEU A 120 10.09 -6.69 -1.42
N ASN A 121 9.51 -7.87 -1.25
CA ASN A 121 10.00 -9.13 -1.81
C ASN A 121 8.94 -9.71 -2.74
N GLN A 122 9.31 -10.21 -3.91
CA GLN A 122 8.38 -11.07 -4.67
C GLN A 122 8.18 -12.35 -3.88
N PHE A 123 6.93 -12.77 -3.71
CA PHE A 123 6.55 -13.87 -2.82
C PHE A 123 5.65 -14.86 -3.55
N VAL A 124 5.93 -16.15 -3.38
CA VAL A 124 5.12 -17.26 -3.90
C VAL A 124 4.74 -18.15 -2.73
N LEU A 125 3.45 -18.45 -2.57
CA LEU A 125 2.96 -19.42 -1.59
C LEU A 125 2.71 -20.76 -2.25
N HIS A 126 3.38 -21.82 -1.79
CA HIS A 126 3.18 -23.19 -2.28
C HIS A 126 2.15 -23.99 -1.47
N GLY A 127 1.83 -23.55 -0.25
CA GLY A 127 0.76 -24.16 0.54
C GLY A 127 0.84 -23.81 2.01
N VAL A 128 -0.25 -24.11 2.72
CA VAL A 128 -0.35 -24.04 4.19
C VAL A 128 -0.68 -25.44 4.70
N GLU A 129 0.04 -25.88 5.72
CA GLU A 129 -0.07 -27.19 6.36
C GLU A 129 -0.55 -26.99 7.79
N VAL A 130 -1.62 -27.69 8.19
CA VAL A 130 -2.15 -27.72 9.55
C VAL A 130 -2.09 -29.14 10.12
N PRO A 131 -2.13 -29.34 11.44
CA PRO A 131 -2.19 -30.66 12.05
C PRO A 131 -3.37 -31.50 11.52
N THR A 132 -3.16 -32.81 11.38
CA THR A 132 -4.21 -33.75 10.99
C THR A 132 -5.40 -33.64 11.93
N GLY A 133 -6.59 -33.50 11.36
CA GLY A 133 -7.85 -33.37 12.12
C GLY A 133 -8.25 -31.93 12.45
N ALA A 134 -7.39 -30.94 12.21
CA ALA A 134 -7.77 -29.54 12.33
C ALA A 134 -8.77 -29.14 11.24
N GLU A 135 -9.71 -28.28 11.60
CA GLU A 135 -10.65 -27.68 10.66
C GLU A 135 -9.95 -26.61 9.81
N VAL A 136 -10.31 -26.54 8.53
CA VAL A 136 -9.84 -25.49 7.62
C VAL A 136 -11.03 -24.91 6.86
N GLY A 137 -11.30 -23.63 7.09
CA GLY A 137 -12.39 -22.88 6.47
C GLY A 137 -11.88 -21.75 5.58
N ARG A 138 -12.76 -21.24 4.72
CA ARG A 138 -12.51 -19.99 3.99
C ARG A 138 -12.77 -18.81 4.90
N ASP A 139 -12.03 -17.73 4.70
CA ASP A 139 -12.41 -16.43 5.23
C ASP A 139 -13.72 -15.93 4.58
N THR A 140 -14.66 -15.51 5.41
CA THR A 140 -15.99 -15.00 5.04
C THR A 140 -16.25 -13.58 5.52
N GLN A 141 -15.25 -12.92 6.12
CA GLN A 141 -15.44 -11.57 6.65
C GLN A 141 -15.71 -10.56 5.54
N THR A 142 -16.51 -9.57 5.84
CA THR A 142 -16.71 -8.39 4.98
C THR A 142 -16.24 -7.18 5.75
N ALA A 143 -15.38 -6.39 5.14
CA ALA A 143 -14.86 -5.15 5.68
C ALA A 143 -14.97 -4.07 4.58
N PRO A 144 -15.14 -2.80 4.92
CA PRO A 144 -15.12 -1.74 3.93
C PRO A 144 -13.79 -1.74 3.17
N ARG A 145 -13.88 -1.69 1.84
CA ARG A 145 -12.73 -1.83 0.94
C ARG A 145 -12.03 -0.51 0.80
N TRP A 146 -10.77 -0.48 1.20
CA TRP A 146 -9.92 0.69 1.04
C TRP A 146 -8.92 0.45 -0.08
N LEU A 147 -9.07 1.21 -1.17
CA LEU A 147 -8.09 1.25 -2.25
C LEU A 147 -7.15 2.44 -2.05
N HIS A 148 -5.85 2.17 -1.95
CA HIS A 148 -4.83 3.22 -1.82
C HIS A 148 -3.90 3.25 -3.04
N TYR A 149 -3.80 4.40 -3.72
CA TYR A 149 -2.82 4.67 -4.77
C TYR A 149 -1.69 5.57 -4.23
N GLY A 150 -0.44 5.18 -4.50
CA GLY A 150 0.72 5.90 -3.99
C GLY A 150 2.05 5.37 -4.53
N SER A 151 3.14 5.80 -3.92
CA SER A 151 4.52 5.46 -4.29
C SER A 151 5.23 4.60 -3.23
N SER A 152 6.56 4.60 -3.22
CA SER A 152 7.40 3.70 -2.41
C SER A 152 7.25 3.90 -0.90
N GLU A 153 6.94 5.11 -0.46
CA GLU A 153 6.65 5.46 0.93
C GLU A 153 5.45 4.69 1.46
N SER A 154 4.45 4.46 0.59
CA SER A 154 3.25 3.69 0.91
C SER A 154 3.40 2.18 0.62
N GLN A 155 4.43 1.81 -0.15
CA GLN A 155 4.81 0.42 -0.37
C GLN A 155 5.45 -0.21 0.89
N GLY A 156 5.98 0.60 1.81
CA GLY A 156 6.47 0.13 3.11
C GLY A 156 7.99 0.12 3.27
N ARG A 157 8.72 0.92 2.48
CA ARG A 157 10.16 1.09 2.70
C ARG A 157 10.42 1.78 4.03
N GLY A 158 11.19 1.12 4.90
CA GLY A 158 11.56 1.63 6.22
C GLY A 158 10.64 1.18 7.37
N ALA A 159 9.53 0.52 7.05
CA ALA A 159 8.76 -0.25 8.02
C ALA A 159 9.51 -1.52 8.45
N LEU A 160 9.39 -1.89 9.72
CA LEU A 160 10.04 -3.07 10.31
C LEU A 160 9.35 -4.38 9.94
N SER A 161 8.06 -4.34 9.60
CA SER A 161 7.30 -5.54 9.21
C SER A 161 6.05 -5.19 8.38
N PRO A 162 5.43 -6.15 7.68
CA PRO A 162 4.27 -5.91 6.81
C PRO A 162 3.11 -5.15 7.45
N THR A 163 2.68 -5.52 8.66
CA THR A 163 1.57 -4.86 9.37
C THR A 163 1.96 -3.52 10.00
N ARG A 164 3.26 -3.22 10.02
CA ARG A 164 3.83 -1.95 10.50
C ARG A 164 4.10 -0.93 9.41
N ASN A 165 3.82 -1.27 8.14
CA ASN A 165 3.64 -0.27 7.09
C ASN A 165 2.45 0.63 7.45
N TRP A 166 2.53 1.92 7.17
CA TRP A 166 1.53 2.89 7.60
C TRP A 166 0.13 2.58 7.03
N THR A 167 0.05 2.11 5.78
CA THR A 167 -1.23 1.71 5.16
C THR A 167 -1.83 0.48 5.84
N ALA A 168 -1.01 -0.54 6.10
CA ALA A 168 -1.45 -1.75 6.79
C ALA A 168 -1.88 -1.44 8.25
N SER A 169 -1.12 -0.58 8.94
CA SER A 169 -1.46 -0.11 10.29
C SER A 169 -2.84 0.55 10.31
N VAL A 170 -3.07 1.57 9.47
CA VAL A 170 -4.38 2.24 9.35
C VAL A 170 -5.48 1.25 9.01
N ALA A 171 -5.24 0.32 8.08
CA ALA A 171 -6.24 -0.66 7.67
C ALA A 171 -6.62 -1.59 8.83
N THR A 172 -5.65 -2.08 9.60
CA THR A 172 -5.93 -2.97 10.73
C THR A 172 -6.57 -2.25 11.91
N GLU A 173 -6.25 -0.97 12.13
CA GLU A 173 -6.85 -0.17 13.20
C GLU A 173 -8.29 0.27 12.90
N LEU A 174 -8.62 0.48 11.62
CA LEU A 174 -9.96 0.88 11.17
C LEU A 174 -10.79 -0.29 10.62
N GLY A 175 -10.29 -1.53 10.66
CA GLY A 175 -11.02 -2.69 10.15
C GLY A 175 -11.28 -2.67 8.64
N LEU A 176 -10.38 -2.10 7.84
CA LEU A 176 -10.54 -1.92 6.39
C LEU A 176 -9.88 -3.05 5.59
N ASP A 177 -10.52 -3.45 4.48
CA ASP A 177 -9.97 -4.38 3.50
C ASP A 177 -9.06 -3.62 2.51
N LEU A 178 -7.77 -3.51 2.85
CA LEU A 178 -6.78 -2.78 2.06
C LEU A 178 -6.45 -3.48 0.74
N THR A 179 -6.51 -2.72 -0.35
CA THR A 179 -5.80 -2.97 -1.61
C THR A 179 -4.84 -1.83 -1.89
N SER A 180 -3.54 -2.10 -1.75
CA SER A 180 -2.49 -1.11 -1.96
C SER A 180 -1.98 -1.17 -3.40
N LEU A 181 -2.26 -0.13 -4.18
CA LEU A 181 -1.63 0.15 -5.47
C LEU A 181 -0.39 1.05 -5.31
N ALA A 182 0.23 1.05 -4.11
CA ALA A 182 1.45 1.79 -3.86
C ALA A 182 2.67 1.09 -4.46
N ILE A 183 3.08 1.50 -5.66
CA ILE A 183 4.18 0.86 -6.39
C ILE A 183 5.30 1.89 -6.53
N GLY A 184 6.48 1.55 -6.02
CA GLY A 184 7.66 2.41 -6.03
C GLY A 184 8.01 2.87 -7.43
N ALA A 185 8.25 4.18 -7.58
CA ALA A 185 8.45 4.85 -8.86
C ALA A 185 7.29 4.61 -9.85
N GLY A 186 6.04 4.53 -9.36
CA GLY A 186 4.85 4.27 -10.16
C GLY A 186 3.70 5.26 -9.98
N CYS A 187 3.90 6.33 -9.20
CA CYS A 187 2.86 7.32 -8.91
C CYS A 187 2.98 8.57 -9.80
N TYR A 188 2.53 8.48 -11.06
CA TYR A 188 2.59 9.57 -12.04
C TYR A 188 1.23 9.98 -12.62
N LEU A 189 0.12 9.59 -11.99
CA LEU A 189 -1.24 9.82 -12.48
C LEU A 189 -1.53 9.12 -13.82
N GLN A 190 -0.92 7.96 -14.05
CA GLN A 190 -1.09 7.24 -15.32
C GLN A 190 -2.56 6.81 -15.51
N PRO A 191 -3.14 7.00 -16.71
CA PRO A 191 -4.53 6.60 -16.99
C PRO A 191 -4.82 5.12 -16.72
N LEU A 192 -3.84 4.23 -16.90
CA LEU A 192 -3.99 2.80 -16.59
C LEU A 192 -4.25 2.52 -15.11
N PHE A 193 -3.63 3.29 -14.20
CA PHE A 193 -3.98 3.20 -12.78
C PHE A 193 -5.35 3.79 -12.52
N ALA A 194 -5.74 4.87 -13.19
CA ALA A 194 -7.09 5.42 -13.08
C ALA A 194 -8.17 4.39 -13.49
N THR A 195 -7.97 3.69 -14.62
CA THR A 195 -8.89 2.64 -15.07
C THR A 195 -8.89 1.43 -14.15
N LEU A 196 -7.72 1.04 -13.61
CA LEU A 196 -7.64 -0.03 -12.63
C LEU A 196 -8.42 0.32 -11.35
N ILE A 197 -8.25 1.54 -10.83
CA ILE A 197 -8.99 2.02 -9.65
C ILE A 197 -10.49 2.07 -9.93
N ARG A 198 -10.90 2.57 -11.12
CA ARG A 198 -12.29 2.57 -11.57
C ARG A 198 -12.90 1.17 -11.54
N ASP A 199 -12.16 0.16 -12.01
CA ASP A 199 -12.69 -1.19 -12.16
C ASP A 199 -12.60 -2.04 -10.89
N LEU A 200 -11.74 -1.64 -9.95
CA LEU A 200 -11.64 -2.30 -8.66
C LEU A 200 -12.76 -1.87 -7.70
N PRO A 201 -13.28 -2.81 -6.90
CA PRO A 201 -14.24 -2.51 -5.85
C PRO A 201 -13.64 -1.65 -4.74
N ALA A 202 -14.28 -0.53 -4.38
CA ALA A 202 -13.82 0.35 -3.31
C ALA A 202 -14.98 1.03 -2.58
N ASP A 203 -14.88 1.11 -1.26
CA ASP A 203 -15.75 1.92 -0.40
C ASP A 203 -15.03 3.21 0.04
N LEU A 204 -13.69 3.19 0.04
CA LEU A 204 -12.82 4.36 0.21
C LEU A 204 -11.69 4.30 -0.82
N ILE A 205 -11.42 5.43 -1.48
CA ILE A 205 -10.26 5.58 -2.38
C ILE A 205 -9.38 6.68 -1.84
N THR A 206 -8.08 6.42 -1.70
CA THR A 206 -7.10 7.45 -1.32
C THR A 206 -5.92 7.47 -2.27
N CYS A 207 -5.43 8.66 -2.58
CA CYS A 207 -4.25 8.87 -3.43
C CYS A 207 -3.24 9.74 -2.66
N ILE A 208 -1.97 9.33 -2.60
CA ILE A 208 -0.86 10.23 -2.22
C ILE A 208 0.00 10.48 -3.46
N VAL A 209 0.05 11.73 -3.90
CA VAL A 209 0.70 12.13 -5.15
C VAL A 209 1.71 13.25 -4.92
N GLY A 210 2.77 13.30 -5.72
CA GLY A 210 3.66 14.46 -5.79
C GLY A 210 5.12 14.11 -5.99
N MET A 211 5.74 13.43 -5.03
CA MET A 211 7.20 13.22 -5.01
C MET A 211 7.75 12.59 -6.28
N ASN A 212 7.13 11.52 -6.79
CA ASN A 212 7.58 10.89 -8.03
C ASN A 212 7.46 11.85 -9.23
N ILE A 213 6.35 12.59 -9.33
CA ILE A 213 6.10 13.55 -10.40
C ILE A 213 7.13 14.69 -10.38
N TYR A 214 7.39 15.24 -9.20
CA TYR A 214 8.42 16.26 -8.97
C TYR A 214 9.82 15.71 -9.28
N GLY A 215 10.22 14.61 -8.63
CA GLY A 215 11.57 14.07 -8.68
C GLY A 215 12.00 13.59 -10.07
N THR A 216 11.06 13.10 -10.89
CA THR A 216 11.35 12.69 -12.27
C THR A 216 10.96 13.73 -13.32
N ARG A 217 10.35 14.84 -12.90
CA ARG A 217 9.79 15.88 -13.80
C ARG A 217 8.80 15.29 -14.81
N ALA A 218 8.05 14.27 -14.40
CA ALA A 218 7.16 13.51 -15.29
C ALA A 218 6.02 14.36 -15.87
N LEU A 219 5.53 15.33 -15.11
CA LEU A 219 4.50 16.28 -15.53
C LEU A 219 4.99 17.71 -15.28
N ASN A 220 4.50 18.62 -16.11
CA ASN A 220 4.81 20.04 -16.05
C ASN A 220 3.56 20.87 -15.72
N GLN A 221 3.71 22.18 -15.65
CA GLN A 221 2.64 23.13 -15.30
C GLN A 221 1.40 23.06 -16.20
N PHE A 222 1.53 22.56 -17.43
CA PHE A 222 0.41 22.43 -18.37
C PHE A 222 -0.26 21.06 -18.31
N THR A 223 0.46 20.04 -17.83
CA THR A 223 0.02 18.63 -17.92
C THR A 223 -0.38 18.06 -16.56
N TYR A 224 0.11 18.60 -15.44
CA TYR A 224 -0.22 18.11 -14.11
C TYR A 224 -1.73 18.16 -13.82
N ARG A 225 -2.33 19.36 -13.87
CA ARG A 225 -3.76 19.55 -13.57
C ARG A 225 -4.67 18.72 -14.47
N PRO A 226 -4.51 18.70 -15.81
CA PRO A 226 -5.34 17.86 -16.66
C PRO A 226 -5.22 16.36 -16.37
N ASN A 227 -4.03 15.86 -16.03
CA ASN A 227 -3.87 14.44 -15.67
C ASN A 227 -4.56 14.11 -14.34
N LEU A 228 -4.47 14.98 -13.32
CA LEU A 228 -5.17 14.76 -12.06
C LEU A 228 -6.69 14.81 -12.24
N VAL A 229 -7.20 15.80 -12.97
CA VAL A 229 -8.63 15.90 -13.32
C VAL A 229 -9.08 14.67 -14.11
N GLY A 230 -8.30 14.25 -15.12
CA GLY A 230 -8.59 13.07 -15.93
C GLY A 230 -8.66 11.79 -15.10
N MET A 231 -7.68 11.58 -14.22
CA MET A 231 -7.68 10.44 -13.30
C MET A 231 -8.92 10.40 -12.41
N ILE A 232 -9.28 11.53 -11.79
CA ILE A 232 -10.47 11.62 -10.93
C ILE A 232 -11.75 11.34 -11.74
N ARG A 233 -11.88 11.92 -12.94
CA ARG A 233 -13.04 11.68 -13.82
C ARG A 233 -13.17 10.20 -14.20
N ILE A 234 -12.07 9.53 -14.58
CA ILE A 234 -12.07 8.10 -14.89
C ILE A 234 -12.53 7.29 -13.68
N ILE A 235 -12.03 7.59 -12.48
CA ILE A 235 -12.46 6.92 -11.24
C ILE A 235 -13.97 7.11 -11.03
N ARG A 236 -14.48 8.33 -11.21
CA ARG A 236 -15.91 8.67 -11.04
C ARG A 236 -16.85 7.97 -12.02
N GLU A 237 -16.37 7.42 -13.13
CA GLU A 237 -17.19 6.63 -14.06
C GLU A 237 -17.86 5.42 -13.39
N ARG A 238 -17.22 4.82 -12.37
CA ARG A 238 -17.77 3.69 -11.62
C ARG A 238 -17.85 3.91 -10.10
N HIS A 239 -17.24 4.98 -9.60
CA HIS A 239 -17.26 5.38 -8.20
C HIS A 239 -17.86 6.79 -8.03
N PRO A 240 -19.12 7.03 -8.46
CA PRO A 240 -19.69 8.37 -8.57
C PRO A 240 -19.80 9.11 -7.22
N SER A 241 -19.93 8.37 -6.11
CA SER A 241 -20.07 8.93 -4.77
C SER A 241 -19.09 8.36 -3.75
N THR A 242 -18.20 7.45 -4.13
CA THR A 242 -17.21 6.86 -3.22
C THR A 242 -16.29 7.96 -2.68
N PRO A 243 -16.08 8.08 -1.35
CA PRO A 243 -15.14 9.04 -0.79
C PRO A 243 -13.75 8.91 -1.44
N LEU A 244 -13.27 10.00 -2.02
CA LEU A 244 -11.98 10.09 -2.72
C LEU A 244 -11.10 11.13 -2.04
N VAL A 245 -10.08 10.66 -1.31
CA VAL A 245 -9.15 11.54 -0.61
C VAL A 245 -7.86 11.68 -1.42
N ILE A 246 -7.58 12.88 -1.91
CA ILE A 246 -6.33 13.22 -2.60
C ILE A 246 -5.42 13.96 -1.62
N ALA A 247 -4.40 13.27 -1.15
CA ALA A 247 -3.32 13.84 -0.35
C ALA A 247 -2.15 14.25 -1.26
N SER A 248 -1.63 15.46 -1.04
CA SER A 248 -0.33 15.82 -1.62
C SER A 248 0.79 15.15 -0.82
N HIS A 249 1.98 15.04 -1.41
CA HIS A 249 3.16 14.54 -0.70
C HIS A 249 3.42 15.34 0.59
N HIS A 250 3.93 14.66 1.63
CA HIS A 250 4.32 15.28 2.90
C HIS A 250 5.57 16.17 2.74
N TYR A 251 5.99 16.85 3.80
CA TYR A 251 7.17 17.72 3.72
C TYR A 251 8.42 16.90 3.38
N SER A 252 9.22 17.35 2.42
CA SER A 252 10.53 16.81 2.11
C SER A 252 11.61 17.83 2.48
N PRO A 253 12.54 17.50 3.38
CA PRO A 253 13.52 18.46 3.89
C PRO A 253 14.46 19.02 2.82
N TRP A 254 14.66 18.30 1.73
CA TRP A 254 15.58 18.72 0.66
C TRP A 254 14.86 19.40 -0.50
N HIS A 255 13.59 19.07 -0.73
CA HIS A 255 12.87 19.52 -1.92
C HIS A 255 11.91 20.67 -1.65
N ASP A 256 11.31 20.74 -0.46
CA ASP A 256 10.42 21.86 -0.09
C ASP A 256 11.11 23.24 -0.13
N PRO A 257 12.38 23.40 0.28
CA PRO A 257 13.05 24.69 0.21
C PRO A 257 13.40 25.15 -1.22
N LEU A 258 13.24 24.28 -2.23
CA LEU A 258 13.64 24.56 -3.60
C LEU A 258 12.49 25.18 -4.41
N GLU A 259 12.81 26.22 -5.16
CA GLU A 259 11.90 26.80 -6.15
C GLU A 259 11.90 26.00 -7.46
N GLY A 260 10.89 26.25 -8.30
CA GLY A 260 10.79 25.61 -9.61
C GLY A 260 11.86 26.10 -10.57
N ASP A 261 12.75 25.19 -11.02
CA ASP A 261 13.80 25.49 -12.00
C ASP A 261 13.33 25.19 -13.44
N GLY A 262 12.27 25.89 -13.87
CA GLY A 262 11.61 25.65 -15.17
C GLY A 262 10.69 24.41 -15.22
N TYR A 263 10.54 23.72 -14.09
CA TYR A 263 9.60 22.63 -13.83
C TYR A 263 8.82 22.94 -12.54
N LEU A 264 7.76 22.18 -12.28
CA LEU A 264 7.02 22.31 -11.03
C LEU A 264 7.90 21.97 -9.83
N SER A 265 8.00 22.88 -8.88
CA SER A 265 8.46 22.61 -7.52
C SER A 265 7.51 21.70 -6.77
N LEU A 266 7.98 21.08 -5.69
CA LEU A 266 7.13 20.22 -4.87
C LEU A 266 5.96 21.02 -4.26
N THR A 267 6.19 22.29 -3.89
CA THR A 267 5.17 23.22 -3.40
C THR A 267 4.10 23.51 -4.45
N GLU A 268 4.49 23.84 -5.68
CA GLU A 268 3.53 24.07 -6.78
C GLU A 268 2.72 22.81 -7.09
N VAL A 269 3.31 21.61 -6.99
CA VAL A 269 2.56 20.34 -7.12
C VAL A 269 1.48 20.23 -6.04
N ARG A 270 1.77 20.60 -4.78
CA ARG A 270 0.76 20.59 -3.70
C ARG A 270 -0.35 21.60 -3.95
N GLU A 271 0.01 22.81 -4.37
CA GLU A 271 -0.95 23.88 -4.66
C GLU A 271 -1.89 23.49 -5.80
N GLN A 272 -1.35 22.96 -6.90
CA GLN A 272 -2.17 22.48 -8.01
C GLN A 272 -3.04 21.29 -7.62
N THR A 273 -2.57 20.41 -6.73
CA THR A 273 -3.39 19.31 -6.17
C THR A 273 -4.62 19.89 -5.46
N ARG A 274 -4.39 20.86 -4.56
CA ARG A 274 -5.45 21.53 -3.78
C ARG A 274 -6.45 22.22 -4.70
N GLU A 275 -5.97 23.01 -5.65
CA GLU A 275 -6.82 23.75 -6.60
C GLU A 275 -7.69 22.83 -7.46
N VAL A 276 -7.16 21.68 -7.90
CA VAL A 276 -7.95 20.71 -8.67
C VAL A 276 -9.09 20.14 -7.82
N VAL A 277 -8.83 19.79 -6.56
CA VAL A 277 -9.87 19.29 -5.67
C VAL A 277 -10.91 20.37 -5.38
N GLU A 278 -10.49 21.60 -5.10
CA GLU A 278 -11.40 22.74 -4.89
C GLU A 278 -12.28 23.00 -6.12
N LEU A 279 -11.70 22.96 -7.31
CA LEU A 279 -12.42 23.10 -8.57
C LEU A 279 -13.49 22.01 -8.75
N LEU A 280 -13.13 20.74 -8.52
CA LEU A 280 -14.07 19.63 -8.66
C LEU A 280 -15.21 19.68 -7.63
N ARG A 281 -14.92 20.14 -6.40
CA ARG A 281 -15.96 20.40 -5.40
C ARG A 281 -16.89 21.52 -5.82
N ALA A 282 -16.35 22.60 -6.40
CA ALA A 282 -17.16 23.70 -6.93
C ALA A 282 -18.04 23.26 -8.11
N ASP A 283 -17.59 22.28 -8.89
CA ASP A 283 -18.34 21.63 -9.97
C ASP A 283 -19.33 20.54 -9.49
N GLY A 284 -19.46 20.33 -8.17
CA GLY A 284 -20.50 19.48 -7.56
C GLY A 284 -20.04 18.10 -7.05
N ASP A 285 -18.75 17.75 -7.12
CA ASP A 285 -18.24 16.53 -6.47
C ASP A 285 -18.03 16.75 -4.96
N GLU A 286 -19.07 16.48 -4.16
CA GLU A 286 -19.02 16.69 -2.71
C GLU A 286 -18.11 15.69 -1.96
N ASN A 287 -17.78 14.56 -2.62
CA ASN A 287 -17.07 13.40 -2.05
C ASN A 287 -15.60 13.33 -2.46
N VAL A 288 -15.04 14.40 -3.03
CA VAL A 288 -13.59 14.55 -3.21
C VAL A 288 -13.01 15.48 -2.15
N HIS A 289 -11.95 15.03 -1.49
CA HIS A 289 -11.34 15.71 -0.35
C HIS A 289 -9.85 15.91 -0.57
N TYR A 290 -9.34 17.08 -0.17
CA TYR A 290 -7.92 17.37 -0.20
C TYR A 290 -7.33 17.19 1.20
N VAL A 291 -6.16 16.55 1.28
CA VAL A 291 -5.35 16.49 2.49
C VAL A 291 -4.00 17.15 2.21
N HIS A 292 -3.69 18.18 3.00
CA HIS A 292 -2.41 18.85 2.93
C HIS A 292 -1.31 17.95 3.50
N GLY A 293 -0.44 17.44 2.63
CA GLY A 293 0.60 16.47 3.00
C GLY A 293 1.48 16.88 4.19
N PRO A 294 1.99 18.12 4.27
CA PRO A 294 2.76 18.58 5.42
C PRO A 294 2.00 18.56 6.77
N SER A 295 0.67 18.49 6.77
CA SER A 295 -0.12 18.26 7.99
C SER A 295 -0.09 16.80 8.48
N LEU A 296 0.35 15.87 7.63
CA LEU A 296 0.56 14.46 7.97
C LEU A 296 1.96 14.24 8.53
N ALA A 297 2.98 14.83 7.91
CA ALA A 297 4.36 14.85 8.37
C ALA A 297 5.04 16.14 7.89
N GLY A 298 5.48 16.96 8.84
CA GLY A 298 5.96 18.33 8.63
C GLY A 298 7.49 18.46 8.70
N PRO A 299 8.01 19.69 8.76
CA PRO A 299 9.46 19.95 8.82
C PRO A 299 10.18 19.32 10.02
N ASP A 300 9.47 19.14 11.13
CA ASP A 300 9.96 18.51 12.34
C ASP A 300 10.25 17.01 12.18
N THR A 301 9.71 16.35 11.14
CA THR A 301 9.93 14.92 10.87
C THR A 301 11.17 14.64 10.03
N ALA A 302 12.01 15.65 9.73
CA ALA A 302 13.21 15.48 8.89
C ALA A 302 14.23 14.45 9.43
N HIS A 303 14.25 14.24 10.74
CA HIS A 303 15.12 13.26 11.41
C HIS A 303 14.63 11.80 11.28
N LEU A 304 13.43 11.59 10.72
CA LEU A 304 12.81 10.28 10.59
C LEU A 304 13.15 9.59 9.25
N TYR A 305 13.91 10.21 8.35
CA TYR A 305 14.28 9.59 7.07
C TYR A 305 15.42 8.58 7.22
N ILE A 306 15.39 7.49 6.44
CA ILE A 306 16.36 6.38 6.54
C ILE A 306 17.55 6.50 5.59
N GLU A 307 17.44 7.31 4.54
CA GLU A 307 18.52 7.45 3.58
C GLU A 307 19.71 8.19 4.21
N PRO A 308 20.94 7.65 4.09
CA PRO A 308 22.11 8.29 4.66
C PRO A 308 22.51 9.50 3.81
N TRP A 309 23.00 10.56 4.46
CA TRP A 309 23.64 11.67 3.75
C TRP A 309 24.83 11.15 2.90
N PRO A 310 25.04 11.63 1.65
CA PRO A 310 24.35 12.71 0.95
C PRO A 310 23.24 12.23 -0.01
N LEU A 311 22.55 11.13 0.31
CA LEU A 311 21.44 10.62 -0.51
C LEU A 311 20.11 11.27 -0.13
N ASP A 312 19.22 11.38 -1.12
CA ASP A 312 17.91 12.02 -0.99
C ASP A 312 17.03 11.36 0.09
N PRO A 313 16.61 12.08 1.14
CA PRO A 313 15.73 11.58 2.19
C PRO A 313 14.29 11.43 1.66
N LEU A 314 13.92 10.18 1.39
CA LEU A 314 12.66 9.84 0.73
C LEU A 314 11.76 8.96 1.60
N HIS A 315 12.33 8.03 2.36
CA HIS A 315 11.55 7.06 3.10
C HIS A 315 11.70 7.22 4.60
N PHE A 316 10.58 7.18 5.31
CA PHE A 316 10.58 7.20 6.76
C PHE A 316 11.10 5.90 7.35
N ASN A 317 11.70 6.01 8.53
CA ASN A 317 11.90 4.91 9.44
C ASN A 317 10.55 4.49 10.01
N GLN A 318 10.58 3.51 10.89
CA GLN A 318 9.35 3.00 11.49
C GLN A 318 8.59 4.04 12.33
N GLU A 319 9.28 4.92 13.05
CA GLU A 319 8.62 5.98 13.82
C GLU A 319 7.88 6.96 12.89
N GLY A 320 8.45 7.29 11.74
CA GLY A 320 7.75 8.08 10.73
C GLY A 320 6.57 7.34 10.10
N HIS A 321 6.65 6.01 9.92
CA HIS A 321 5.48 5.20 9.54
C HIS A 321 4.36 5.25 10.58
N ASP A 322 4.70 5.14 11.87
CA ASP A 322 3.73 5.21 12.98
C ASP A 322 3.07 6.60 13.05
N LEU A 323 3.86 7.67 12.89
CA LEU A 323 3.40 9.06 12.85
C LEU A 323 2.45 9.29 11.67
N LEU A 324 2.85 8.85 10.47
CA LEU A 324 2.04 8.99 9.26
C LEU A 324 0.73 8.21 9.37
N ALA A 325 0.77 6.97 9.90
CA ALA A 325 -0.42 6.17 10.14
C ALA A 325 -1.41 6.88 11.08
N ALA A 326 -0.92 7.37 12.22
CA ALA A 326 -1.75 8.06 13.21
C ALA A 326 -2.35 9.37 12.64
N ALA A 327 -1.58 10.16 11.90
CA ALA A 327 -2.05 11.39 11.28
C ALA A 327 -3.08 11.11 10.17
N PHE A 328 -2.80 10.14 9.31
CA PHE A 328 -3.70 9.78 8.22
C PHE A 328 -5.02 9.19 8.75
N ARG A 329 -4.97 8.32 9.77
CA ARG A 329 -6.16 7.81 10.45
C ARG A 329 -7.05 8.93 10.97
N ARG A 330 -6.48 9.92 11.66
CA ARG A 330 -7.24 11.09 12.14
C ARG A 330 -7.94 11.82 10.99
N LYS A 331 -7.25 12.00 9.86
CA LYS A 331 -7.83 12.63 8.66
C LYS A 331 -8.95 11.80 8.04
N LEU A 332 -8.82 10.47 7.99
CA LEU A 332 -9.89 9.61 7.50
C LEU A 332 -11.13 9.65 8.40
N VAL A 333 -10.95 9.60 9.71
CA VAL A 333 -12.07 9.71 10.67
C VAL A 333 -12.78 11.06 10.55
N GLU A 334 -12.03 12.15 10.33
CA GLU A 334 -12.56 13.50 10.14
C GLU A 334 -13.35 13.63 8.83
N LEU A 335 -12.79 13.15 7.73
CA LEU A 335 -13.35 13.35 6.39
C LEU A 335 -14.43 12.32 6.03
N VAL A 336 -14.32 11.11 6.57
CA VAL A 336 -15.14 9.96 6.18
C VAL A 336 -15.60 9.18 7.43
N PRO A 337 -16.34 9.81 8.35
CA PRO A 337 -16.61 9.29 9.69
C PRO A 337 -17.45 8.01 9.72
N ASP A 338 -18.20 7.72 8.65
CA ASP A 338 -19.07 6.55 8.59
C ASP A 338 -18.31 5.27 8.21
N LEU A 339 -17.15 5.41 7.58
CA LEU A 339 -16.24 4.30 7.24
C LEU A 339 -15.33 3.90 8.39
N ALA A 340 -15.17 4.76 9.40
CA ALA A 340 -14.29 4.51 10.55
C ALA A 340 -15.02 3.95 11.79
N ARG A 341 -16.32 3.66 11.68
CA ARG A 341 -17.19 3.22 12.79
C ARG A 341 -17.74 1.79 12.64
N SER A 342 -17.40 1.08 11.57
CA SER A 342 -17.78 -0.32 11.33
C SER A 342 -16.70 -1.29 11.81
#